data_AF-A0A660PWV2-F1
#
_entry.id   AF-A0A660PWV2-F1
#
_cell.length_a   1.000
_cell.length_b   1.000
_cell.length_c   1.000
_cell.angle_alpha   90.00
_cell.angle_beta   90.00
_cell.angle_gamma   90.00
#
_symmetry.space_group_name_H-M   'P 1'
#
loop_
_entity.id
_entity.type
_entity.pdbx_description
1 polymer ?
#
loop_
_entity_poly.entity_id
_entity_poly.type
_entity_poly.pdbx_seq_one_letter_code
_entity_poly.pdbx_strand_id
1 'polypeptide(L)'
;MVTESPFLLVKLECPVCKTINEFEQIKVGAYVEEARDTDFCPTEIRWRSPKYDAYNPLVFFTATCSNCCYTRELTSNYREWKSDNAFRAYRLKTIKAKHLEVLSTADSVVRQLGEHIDIQRYPNESAILKLLLAAFDEQLAEHPSLLDLGRFYLRIGWVFRGLEGGKNTGQMFLAGLVRELTMEYETVQSAVEHSRQSLDGLNAGLKAHFDSGHQIPAEIQSQMLSFRDRYEADVKSLGETIGSTESKLQVFAELLNEYRSTVLGESSGDGTIAFGKHESLTSFLRQLEPVWNGIAASESEALEHAIYYYKKAYASGKDIAAGPQQIQAGYLIAELSRRIGDYDEARQFFTTTIKAGQEFIYQNRRDQSRTALARKILELAIEQGRINMAAAKSA
;
A
#
# COMPACT_ATOMS: atom_id res chain seq x y z
N MET A 1 2.72 1.31 -22.44
CA MET A 1 1.38 0.76 -22.10
C MET A 1 0.60 1.87 -21.43
N VAL A 2 -0.68 2.07 -21.73
CA VAL A 2 -1.46 3.20 -21.17
C VAL A 2 -1.39 3.12 -19.65
N THR A 3 -0.81 4.16 -19.05
CA THR A 3 -0.65 4.42 -17.62
C THR A 3 -2.02 4.63 -16.99
N GLU A 4 -2.82 3.57 -16.88
CA GLU A 4 -4.07 3.62 -16.13
C GLU A 4 -3.77 3.99 -14.68
N SER A 5 -4.46 5.02 -14.19
CA SER A 5 -4.45 5.36 -12.77
C SER A 5 -4.76 4.10 -11.94
N PRO A 6 -4.00 3.85 -10.84
CA PRO A 6 -4.27 2.73 -9.94
C PRO A 6 -5.57 2.93 -9.15
N PHE A 7 -6.23 4.08 -9.30
CA PHE A 7 -7.41 4.45 -8.53
C PHE A 7 -8.68 4.42 -9.37
N LEU A 8 -9.77 4.03 -8.71
CA LEU A 8 -11.14 4.26 -9.13
C LEU A 8 -11.69 5.43 -8.30
N LEU A 9 -12.19 6.47 -8.97
CA LEU A 9 -12.83 7.60 -8.28
C LEU A 9 -14.25 7.22 -7.87
N VAL A 10 -14.55 7.39 -6.59
CA VAL A 10 -15.86 7.08 -5.99
C VAL A 10 -16.43 8.33 -5.35
N LYS A 11 -17.62 8.74 -5.79
CA LYS A 11 -18.36 9.83 -5.15
C LYS A 11 -19.24 9.29 -4.03
N LEU A 12 -19.10 9.86 -2.84
CA LEU A 12 -19.84 9.44 -1.65
C LEU A 12 -20.37 10.65 -0.87
N GLU A 13 -21.67 10.62 -0.59
CA GLU A 13 -22.31 11.60 0.31
C GLU A 13 -21.98 11.26 1.77
N CYS A 14 -21.44 12.24 2.50
CA CYS A 14 -21.19 12.11 3.93
C CYS A 14 -22.51 11.91 4.69
N PRO A 15 -22.65 10.86 5.52
CA PRO A 15 -23.89 10.60 6.23
C PRO A 15 -24.19 11.64 7.33
N VAL A 16 -23.17 12.32 7.84
CA VAL A 16 -23.24 13.34 8.91
C VAL A 16 -23.67 14.70 8.34
N CYS A 17 -22.84 15.29 7.47
CA CYS A 17 -23.01 16.67 6.99
C CYS A 17 -23.57 16.81 5.56
N LYS A 18 -23.79 15.70 4.85
CA LYS A 18 -24.35 15.67 3.47
C LYS A 18 -23.47 16.23 2.36
N THR A 19 -22.24 16.67 2.66
CA THR A 19 -21.25 17.01 1.64
C THR A 19 -20.94 15.78 0.77
N ILE A 20 -20.94 15.97 -0.55
CA ILE A 20 -20.51 14.95 -1.51
C ILE A 20 -19.00 15.07 -1.66
N ASN A 21 -18.29 13.97 -1.41
CA ASN A 21 -16.83 13.88 -1.51
C ASN A 21 -16.48 12.93 -2.64
N GLU A 22 -15.30 13.11 -3.23
CA GLU A 22 -14.71 12.17 -4.19
C GLU A 22 -13.50 11.51 -3.53
N PHE A 23 -13.44 10.19 -3.60
CA PHE A 23 -12.40 9.37 -2.96
C PHE A 23 -11.70 8.49 -3.98
N GLU A 24 -10.40 8.32 -3.80
CA GLU A 24 -9.57 7.39 -4.56
C GLU A 24 -9.64 6.00 -3.92
N GLN A 25 -10.22 5.04 -4.63
CA GLN A 25 -10.22 3.64 -4.23
C GLN A 25 -9.18 2.87 -5.04
N ILE A 26 -8.29 2.16 -4.36
CA ILE A 26 -7.27 1.33 -5.02
C ILE A 26 -7.95 0.22 -5.84
N LYS A 27 -7.61 0.13 -7.13
CA LYS A 27 -8.05 -0.96 -8.02
C LYS A 27 -7.43 -2.29 -7.58
N VAL A 28 -8.18 -3.38 -7.74
CA VAL A 28 -7.68 -4.73 -7.46
C VAL A 28 -6.42 -4.98 -8.29
N GLY A 29 -5.34 -5.38 -7.62
CA GLY A 29 -4.05 -5.65 -8.25
C GLY A 29 -3.20 -4.42 -8.56
N ALA A 30 -3.59 -3.20 -8.16
CA ALA A 30 -2.79 -1.98 -8.37
C ALA A 30 -1.42 -2.00 -7.65
N TYR A 31 -1.32 -2.77 -6.58
CA TYR A 31 -0.07 -3.08 -5.89
C TYR A 31 -0.01 -4.58 -5.53
N VAL A 32 1.19 -5.05 -5.20
CA VAL A 32 1.46 -6.41 -4.72
C VAL A 32 2.10 -6.33 -3.35
N GLU A 33 1.75 -7.28 -2.47
CA GLU A 33 2.41 -7.51 -1.18
C GLU A 33 3.35 -8.69 -1.35
N GLU A 34 4.67 -8.47 -1.37
CA GLU A 34 5.65 -9.55 -1.58
C GLU A 34 5.91 -10.33 -0.28
N ALA A 35 5.83 -9.66 0.88
CA ALA A 35 6.06 -10.25 2.19
C ALA A 35 5.06 -9.77 3.27
N ARG A 36 5.07 -10.47 4.41
CA ARG A 36 4.33 -10.07 5.61
C ARG A 36 5.17 -10.32 6.85
N ASP A 37 5.08 -9.39 7.78
CA ASP A 37 5.67 -9.52 9.10
C ASP A 37 4.83 -10.48 9.99
N THR A 38 5.33 -10.83 11.17
CA THR A 38 4.72 -11.81 12.09
C THR A 38 3.37 -11.35 12.64
N ASP A 39 3.11 -10.04 12.70
CA ASP A 39 1.81 -9.47 13.07
C ASP A 39 0.87 -9.26 11.87
N PHE A 40 1.22 -9.84 10.71
CA PHE A 40 0.55 -9.70 9.42
C PHE A 40 0.66 -8.32 8.77
N CYS A 41 1.51 -7.42 9.28
CA CYS A 41 1.82 -6.17 8.58
C CYS A 41 2.33 -6.50 7.18
N PRO A 42 1.69 -5.99 6.10
CA PRO A 42 2.26 -6.10 4.76
C PRO A 42 3.62 -5.41 4.72
N THR A 43 4.63 -6.12 4.24
CA THR A 43 5.97 -5.60 3.99
C THR A 43 6.28 -5.73 2.50
N GLU A 44 7.25 -4.97 2.00
CA GLU A 44 7.66 -5.01 0.59
C GLU A 44 6.48 -4.76 -0.37
N ILE A 45 5.71 -3.71 -0.08
CA ILE A 45 4.60 -3.26 -0.92
C ILE A 45 5.17 -2.65 -2.20
N ARG A 46 4.73 -3.15 -3.35
CA ARG A 46 5.17 -2.67 -4.66
C ARG A 46 4.00 -2.24 -5.51
N TRP A 47 3.96 -0.97 -5.89
CA TRP A 47 2.94 -0.49 -6.82
C TRP A 47 3.29 -0.88 -8.25
N ARG A 48 2.27 -1.19 -9.06
CA ARG A 48 2.48 -1.42 -10.50
C ARG A 48 3.01 -0.18 -11.20
N SER A 49 2.59 0.99 -10.76
CA SER A 49 3.10 2.27 -11.24
C SER A 49 4.08 2.84 -10.21
N PRO A 50 5.38 2.92 -10.55
CA PRO A 50 6.47 3.31 -9.63
C PRO A 50 6.28 4.62 -8.87
N LYS A 51 5.64 5.62 -9.48
CA LYS A 51 5.39 6.92 -8.84
C LYS A 51 4.54 6.83 -7.57
N TYR A 52 3.83 5.73 -7.35
CA TYR A 52 3.02 5.53 -6.14
C TYR A 52 3.75 4.76 -5.04
N ASP A 53 4.99 4.33 -5.24
CA ASP A 53 5.77 3.60 -4.22
C ASP A 53 6.00 4.40 -2.93
N ALA A 54 5.86 5.73 -2.98
CA ALA A 54 5.90 6.59 -1.81
C ALA A 54 4.64 6.54 -0.92
N TYR A 55 3.54 6.00 -1.44
CA TYR A 55 2.26 5.96 -0.74
C TYR A 55 2.04 4.60 -0.08
N ASN A 56 1.80 4.63 1.23
CA ASN A 56 1.24 3.49 1.93
C ASN A 56 -0.22 3.28 1.46
N PRO A 57 -0.64 2.07 1.04
CA PRO A 57 -2.03 1.79 0.65
C PRO A 57 -3.07 2.20 1.71
N LEU A 58 -2.69 2.23 2.99
CA LEU A 58 -3.56 2.64 4.10
C LEU A 58 -4.02 4.10 4.01
N VAL A 59 -3.33 4.95 3.26
CA VAL A 59 -3.78 6.32 2.93
C VAL A 59 -5.18 6.31 2.31
N PHE A 60 -5.49 5.30 1.51
CA PHE A 60 -6.75 5.18 0.75
C PHE A 60 -7.77 4.26 1.43
N PHE A 61 -7.47 3.76 2.63
CA PHE A 61 -8.30 2.79 3.34
C PHE A 61 -9.58 3.40 3.92
N THR A 62 -9.54 4.67 4.34
CA THR A 62 -10.68 5.36 4.93
C THR A 62 -11.15 6.54 4.08
N ALA A 63 -12.45 6.82 4.18
CA ALA A 63 -13.12 7.95 3.59
C ALA A 63 -13.35 9.02 4.67
N THR A 64 -12.61 10.12 4.59
CA THR A 64 -12.72 11.28 5.49
C THR A 64 -13.44 12.42 4.78
N CYS A 65 -14.53 12.89 5.35
CA CYS A 65 -15.27 14.01 4.76
C CYS A 65 -14.46 15.31 4.82
N SER A 66 -14.35 16.02 3.69
CA SER A 66 -13.61 17.29 3.60
C SER A 66 -14.23 18.45 4.40
N ASN A 67 -15.51 18.35 4.77
CA ASN A 67 -16.23 19.41 5.48
C ASN A 67 -16.31 19.18 6.99
N CYS A 68 -16.69 17.97 7.43
CA CYS A 68 -16.87 17.66 8.85
C CYS A 68 -15.82 16.72 9.44
N CYS A 69 -14.91 16.20 8.62
CA CYS A 69 -13.88 15.23 9.02
C CYS A 69 -14.40 13.88 9.54
N TYR A 70 -15.71 13.62 9.46
CA TYR A 70 -16.27 12.29 9.71
C TYR A 70 -15.57 11.24 8.83
N THR A 71 -15.02 10.22 9.47
CA THR A 71 -14.18 9.21 8.83
C THR A 71 -14.68 7.80 9.09
N ARG A 72 -14.65 6.97 8.04
CA ARG A 72 -14.96 5.55 8.15
C ARG A 72 -14.19 4.74 7.11
N GLU A 73 -14.01 3.44 7.37
CA GLU A 73 -13.46 2.51 6.39
C GLU A 73 -14.28 2.53 5.08
N LEU A 74 -13.58 2.63 3.95
CA LEU A 74 -14.20 2.70 2.62
C LEU A 74 -14.54 1.30 2.10
N THR A 75 -15.53 0.67 2.73
CA THR A 75 -16.07 -0.64 2.32
C THR A 75 -17.19 -0.50 1.29
N SER A 76 -17.51 -1.58 0.57
CA SER A 76 -18.70 -1.65 -0.29
C SER A 76 -19.98 -1.33 0.47
N ASN A 77 -20.14 -1.89 1.67
CA ASN A 77 -21.30 -1.65 2.52
C ASN A 77 -21.43 -0.16 2.90
N TYR A 78 -20.31 0.49 3.21
CA TYR A 78 -20.34 1.91 3.54
C TYR A 78 -20.64 2.79 2.32
N ARG A 79 -20.19 2.42 1.11
CA ARG A 79 -20.58 3.15 -0.12
C ARG A 79 -22.10 3.16 -0.32
N GLU A 80 -22.75 2.07 0.08
CA GLU A 80 -24.20 1.90 0.00
C GLU A 80 -24.91 2.22 1.33
N TRP A 81 -24.31 3.02 2.22
CA TRP A 81 -24.89 3.27 3.56
C TRP A 81 -26.35 3.79 3.53
N LYS A 82 -26.80 4.38 2.42
CA LYS A 82 -28.19 4.82 2.22
C LYS A 82 -29.19 3.64 2.22
N SER A 83 -28.79 2.46 1.74
CA SER A 83 -29.61 1.24 1.76
C SER A 83 -29.49 0.47 3.07
N ASP A 84 -28.47 0.74 3.88
CA ASP A 84 -28.28 0.13 5.20
C ASP A 84 -29.23 0.73 6.25
N ASN A 85 -30.40 0.11 6.39
CA ASN A 85 -31.41 0.50 7.37
C ASN A 85 -30.89 0.40 8.81
N ALA A 86 -30.06 -0.59 9.13
CA ALA A 86 -29.55 -0.79 10.48
C ALA A 86 -28.58 0.35 10.87
N PHE A 87 -27.66 0.69 9.97
CA PHE A 87 -26.76 1.82 10.16
C PHE A 87 -27.53 3.12 10.31
N ARG A 88 -28.50 3.39 9.42
CA ARG A 88 -29.28 4.64 9.44
C ARG A 88 -30.12 4.80 10.69
N ALA A 89 -30.82 3.74 11.12
CA ALA A 89 -31.75 3.80 12.23
C ALA A 89 -31.04 3.81 13.59
N TYR A 90 -30.01 2.97 13.76
CA TYR A 90 -29.46 2.67 15.08
C TYR A 90 -28.07 3.26 15.35
N ARG A 91 -27.23 3.47 14.31
CA ARG A 91 -25.87 3.97 14.50
C ARG A 91 -25.72 5.45 14.15
N LEU A 92 -26.23 5.84 12.98
CA LEU A 92 -25.99 7.16 12.41
C LEU A 92 -26.56 8.29 13.27
N LYS A 93 -27.74 8.11 13.89
CA LYS A 93 -28.37 9.15 14.71
C LYS A 93 -27.46 9.58 15.87
N THR A 94 -26.94 8.61 16.62
CA THR A 94 -26.07 8.83 17.77
C THR A 94 -24.72 9.39 17.35
N ILE A 95 -24.09 8.78 16.36
CA ILE A 95 -22.78 9.23 15.83
C ILE A 95 -22.88 10.66 15.32
N LYS A 96 -23.89 10.97 14.49
CA LYS A 96 -24.10 12.30 13.92
C LYS A 96 -24.24 13.37 15.01
N ALA A 97 -25.05 13.10 16.04
CA ALA A 97 -25.27 14.06 17.11
C ALA A 97 -23.97 14.37 17.87
N LYS A 98 -23.28 13.32 18.36
CA LYS A 98 -22.03 13.47 19.11
C LYS A 98 -20.89 14.06 18.28
N HIS A 99 -20.77 13.64 17.02
CA HIS A 99 -19.72 14.13 16.13
C HIS A 99 -19.87 15.63 15.86
N LEU A 100 -21.10 16.09 15.56
CA LEU A 100 -21.36 17.51 15.33
C LEU A 100 -21.22 18.35 16.61
N GLU A 101 -21.58 17.79 17.76
CA GLU A 101 -21.36 18.43 19.06
C GLU A 101 -19.86 18.67 19.30
N VAL A 102 -19.03 17.65 19.10
CA VAL A 102 -17.56 17.79 19.23
C VAL A 102 -17.02 18.80 18.21
N LEU A 103 -17.42 18.69 16.94
CA LEU A 103 -16.97 19.59 15.86
C LEU A 103 -17.34 21.06 16.10
N SER A 104 -18.40 21.33 16.86
CA SER A 104 -18.80 22.70 17.20
C SER A 104 -17.78 23.41 18.09
N THR A 105 -16.91 22.67 18.77
CA THR A 105 -15.81 23.23 19.57
C THR A 105 -14.64 23.61 18.66
N ALA A 106 -14.16 24.87 18.79
CA ALA A 106 -13.12 25.43 17.93
C ALA A 106 -11.85 24.56 17.87
N ASP A 107 -11.34 24.15 19.03
CA ASP A 107 -10.12 23.35 19.15
C ASP A 107 -10.42 21.85 19.33
N SER A 108 -11.53 21.36 18.77
CA SER A 108 -11.88 19.95 18.87
C SER A 108 -10.84 19.05 18.22
N VAL A 109 -10.64 17.86 18.79
CA VAL A 109 -9.73 16.85 18.25
C VAL A 109 -10.04 16.52 16.78
N VAL A 110 -11.34 16.51 16.42
CA VAL A 110 -11.79 16.26 15.04
C VAL A 110 -11.29 17.32 14.07
N ARG A 111 -11.40 18.61 14.43
CA ARG A 111 -10.92 19.71 13.59
C ARG A 111 -9.39 19.72 13.53
N GLN A 112 -8.72 19.57 14.68
CA GLN A 112 -7.26 19.58 14.72
C GLN A 112 -6.65 18.46 13.88
N LEU A 113 -7.16 17.22 13.99
CA LEU A 113 -6.71 16.11 13.15
C LEU A 113 -7.06 16.35 11.68
N GLY A 114 -8.28 16.81 11.38
CA GLY A 114 -8.77 16.99 10.02
C GLY A 114 -8.03 18.04 9.20
N GLU A 115 -7.71 19.19 9.81
CA GLU A 115 -7.00 20.30 9.14
C GLU A 115 -5.54 19.97 8.78
N HIS A 116 -4.95 18.99 9.46
CA HIS A 116 -3.58 18.56 9.22
C HIS A 116 -3.46 17.37 8.26
N ILE A 117 -4.57 16.91 7.67
CA ILE A 117 -4.53 15.90 6.60
C ILE A 117 -4.03 16.53 5.31
N ASP A 118 -2.82 16.15 4.91
CA ASP A 118 -2.20 16.53 3.64
C ASP A 118 -1.51 15.30 3.03
N ILE A 119 -2.25 14.59 2.17
CA ILE A 119 -1.78 13.35 1.55
C ILE A 119 -0.58 13.60 0.62
N GLN A 120 -0.47 14.78 0.04
CA GLN A 120 0.60 15.09 -0.92
C GLN A 120 1.92 15.32 -0.21
N ARG A 121 1.87 16.05 0.92
CA ARG A 121 3.08 16.41 1.68
C ARG A 121 3.45 15.38 2.74
N TYR A 122 2.44 14.78 3.39
CA TYR A 122 2.59 13.91 4.56
C TYR A 122 1.66 12.69 4.45
N PRO A 123 1.85 11.78 3.46
CA PRO A 123 0.91 10.68 3.23
C PRO A 123 0.82 9.72 4.41
N ASN A 124 1.95 9.32 5.00
CA ASN A 124 1.97 8.36 6.10
C ASN A 124 1.33 8.98 7.36
N GLU A 125 1.68 10.21 7.68
CA GLU A 125 1.08 10.96 8.78
C GLU A 125 -0.42 11.15 8.55
N SER A 126 -0.82 11.51 7.33
CA SER A 126 -2.23 11.62 6.94
C SER A 126 -2.97 10.29 7.10
N ALA A 127 -2.35 9.14 6.79
CA ALA A 127 -2.96 7.84 7.04
C ALA A 127 -3.21 7.62 8.54
N ILE A 128 -2.26 8.00 9.41
CA ILE A 128 -2.43 7.93 10.87
C ILE A 128 -3.59 8.84 11.32
N LEU A 129 -3.61 10.10 10.89
CA LEU A 129 -4.67 11.06 11.26
C LEU A 129 -6.05 10.55 10.82
N LYS A 130 -6.16 10.02 9.60
CA LYS A 130 -7.40 9.44 9.08
C LYS A 130 -7.83 8.19 9.86
N LEU A 131 -6.90 7.32 10.25
CA LEU A 131 -7.20 6.14 11.07
C LEU A 131 -7.62 6.52 12.50
N LEU A 132 -7.00 7.55 13.09
CA LEU A 132 -7.39 8.10 14.39
C LEU A 132 -8.79 8.69 14.34
N LEU A 133 -9.14 9.46 13.30
CA LEU A 133 -10.50 9.95 13.10
C LEU A 133 -11.51 8.80 12.94
N ALA A 134 -11.15 7.73 12.22
CA ALA A 134 -12.02 6.56 12.08
C ALA A 134 -12.26 5.86 13.43
N ALA A 135 -11.21 5.73 14.26
CA ALA A 135 -11.31 5.17 15.60
C ALA A 135 -12.16 6.07 16.52
N PHE A 136 -11.97 7.39 16.45
CA PHE A 136 -12.79 8.35 17.18
C PHE A 136 -14.27 8.21 16.84
N ASP A 137 -14.62 8.23 15.54
CA ASP A 137 -16.00 8.12 15.09
C ASP A 137 -16.66 6.77 15.42
N GLU A 138 -15.89 5.67 15.40
CA GLU A 138 -16.37 4.36 15.82
C GLU A 138 -16.69 4.34 17.33
N GLN A 139 -15.88 5.00 18.17
CA GLN A 139 -16.13 5.12 19.62
C GLN A 139 -17.39 5.93 19.96
N LEU A 140 -17.86 6.81 19.07
CA LEU A 140 -19.09 7.57 19.30
C LEU A 140 -20.36 6.71 19.22
N ALA A 141 -20.28 5.55 18.56
CA ALA A 141 -21.38 4.60 18.46
C ALA A 141 -21.83 4.10 19.84
N GLU A 142 -23.12 3.80 19.99
CA GLU A 142 -23.65 3.21 21.23
C GLU A 142 -23.10 1.80 21.48
N HIS A 143 -22.89 1.05 20.39
CA HIS A 143 -22.24 -0.25 20.38
C HIS A 143 -21.09 -0.21 19.38
N PRO A 144 -19.90 0.25 19.81
CA PRO A 144 -18.73 0.27 18.95
C PRO A 144 -18.28 -1.14 18.60
N SER A 145 -17.84 -1.33 17.36
CA SER A 145 -17.14 -2.52 16.90
C SER A 145 -15.76 -2.56 17.52
N LEU A 146 -15.58 -3.40 18.53
CA LEU A 146 -14.30 -3.53 19.23
C LEU A 146 -13.24 -4.11 18.29
N LEU A 147 -13.65 -4.97 17.36
CA LEU A 147 -12.77 -5.50 16.33
C LEU A 147 -12.28 -4.41 15.37
N ASP A 148 -13.14 -3.49 14.93
CA ASP A 148 -12.73 -2.42 14.03
C ASP A 148 -11.82 -1.41 14.73
N LEU A 149 -12.09 -1.09 16.00
CA LEU A 149 -11.17 -0.29 16.81
C LEU A 149 -9.78 -0.93 16.91
N GLY A 150 -9.69 -2.22 17.27
CA GLY A 150 -8.41 -2.93 17.32
C GLY A 150 -7.67 -2.93 15.97
N ARG A 151 -8.43 -3.08 14.87
CA ARG A 151 -7.93 -3.03 13.50
C ARG A 151 -7.42 -1.66 13.05
N PHE A 152 -8.03 -0.57 13.50
CA PHE A 152 -7.54 0.78 13.21
C PHE A 152 -6.24 1.05 13.94
N TYR A 153 -6.18 0.75 15.24
CA TYR A 153 -4.95 0.93 16.03
C TYR A 153 -3.80 0.04 15.56
N LEU A 154 -4.07 -1.20 15.16
CA LEU A 154 -3.06 -2.06 14.56
C LEU A 154 -2.45 -1.43 13.29
N ARG A 155 -3.30 -0.90 12.41
CA ARG A 155 -2.86 -0.20 11.20
C ARG A 155 -2.10 1.09 11.51
N ILE A 156 -2.48 1.83 12.55
CA ILE A 156 -1.73 3.00 13.02
C ILE A 156 -0.31 2.56 13.40
N GLY A 157 -0.17 1.48 14.17
CA GLY A 157 1.13 0.90 14.52
C GLY A 157 1.97 0.51 13.30
N TRP A 158 1.35 -0.12 12.29
CA TRP A 158 2.02 -0.44 11.03
C TRP A 158 2.51 0.78 10.26
N VAL A 159 1.74 1.87 10.25
CA VAL A 159 2.17 3.11 9.59
C VAL A 159 3.31 3.78 10.36
N PHE A 160 3.26 3.81 11.69
CA PHE A 160 4.38 4.30 12.51
C PHE A 160 5.67 3.52 12.26
N ARG A 161 5.60 2.19 12.17
CA ARG A 161 6.74 1.34 11.83
C ARG A 161 7.41 1.74 10.50
N GLY A 162 6.60 2.16 9.53
CA GLY A 162 7.09 2.66 8.24
C GLY A 162 7.76 4.03 8.33
N LEU A 163 7.35 4.89 9.28
CA LEU A 163 7.92 6.22 9.49
C LEU A 163 9.30 6.16 10.14
N GLU A 164 9.52 5.23 11.07
CA GLU A 164 10.82 5.04 11.76
C GLU A 164 11.94 4.59 10.80
N GLY A 165 11.59 4.08 9.61
CA GLY A 165 12.53 3.72 8.55
C GLY A 165 13.22 4.91 7.85
N GLY A 166 12.90 6.16 8.22
CA GLY A 166 13.67 7.36 7.86
C GLY A 166 13.63 7.78 6.38
N LYS A 167 12.83 7.13 5.54
CA LYS A 167 12.76 7.46 4.12
C LYS A 167 11.87 8.68 3.90
N ASN A 168 12.45 9.77 3.39
CA ASN A 168 11.68 10.96 3.03
C ASN A 168 10.72 10.64 1.87
N THR A 169 9.42 10.81 2.10
CA THR A 169 8.37 10.55 1.12
C THR A 169 8.58 11.31 -0.19
N GLY A 170 9.02 12.57 -0.12
CA GLY A 170 9.30 13.37 -1.32
C GLY A 170 10.42 12.78 -2.17
N GLN A 171 11.48 12.28 -1.54
CA GLN A 171 12.56 11.56 -2.24
C GLN A 171 12.06 10.25 -2.83
N MET A 172 11.20 9.51 -2.12
CA MET A 172 10.59 8.28 -2.64
C MET A 172 9.72 8.54 -3.87
N PHE A 173 8.93 9.62 -3.86
CA PHE A 173 8.09 10.01 -4.99
C PHE A 173 8.94 10.39 -6.21
N LEU A 174 9.97 11.22 -6.01
CA LEU A 174 10.91 11.60 -7.06
C LEU A 174 11.65 10.36 -7.61
N ALA A 175 12.09 9.45 -6.74
CA ALA A 175 12.71 8.19 -7.16
C ALA A 175 11.74 7.33 -8.00
N GLY A 176 10.46 7.30 -7.62
CA GLY A 176 9.39 6.65 -8.38
C GLY A 176 9.20 7.26 -9.77
N LEU A 177 9.17 8.59 -9.88
CA LEU A 177 9.08 9.30 -11.17
C LEU A 177 10.30 9.04 -12.06
N VAL A 178 11.51 9.09 -11.50
CA VAL A 178 12.74 8.76 -12.23
C VAL A 178 12.69 7.31 -12.73
N ARG A 179 12.22 6.37 -11.90
CA ARG A 179 12.06 4.96 -12.29
C ARG A 179 11.06 4.78 -13.43
N GLU A 180 9.92 5.49 -13.39
CA GLU A 180 8.92 5.47 -14.47
C GLU A 180 9.54 5.99 -15.78
N LEU A 181 10.29 7.09 -15.73
CA LEU A 181 11.00 7.67 -16.88
C LEU A 181 12.04 6.70 -17.46
N THR A 182 12.81 6.02 -16.61
CA THR A 182 13.79 5.01 -17.03
C THR A 182 13.12 3.82 -17.71
N MET A 183 11.99 3.33 -17.19
CA MET A 183 11.25 2.22 -17.81
C MET A 183 10.70 2.58 -19.20
N GLU A 184 10.19 3.80 -19.37
CA GLU A 184 9.74 4.28 -20.68
C GLU A 184 10.93 4.43 -21.66
N TYR A 185 12.07 4.92 -21.18
CA TYR A 185 13.30 4.95 -21.97
C TYR A 185 13.75 3.55 -22.42
N GLU A 186 13.81 2.57 -21.52
CA GLU A 186 14.19 1.19 -21.83
C GLU A 186 13.25 0.55 -22.87
N THR A 187 11.95 0.91 -22.82
CA THR A 187 10.96 0.46 -23.80
C THR A 187 11.25 1.03 -25.19
N VAL A 188 11.56 2.33 -25.28
CA VAL A 188 11.93 2.97 -26.55
C VAL A 188 13.25 2.41 -27.09
N GLN A 189 14.24 2.23 -26.22
CA GLN A 189 15.53 1.63 -26.61
C GLN A 189 15.33 0.23 -27.18
N SER A 190 14.56 -0.62 -26.51
CA SER A 190 14.27 -1.99 -26.97
C SER A 190 13.57 -2.00 -28.34
N ALA A 191 12.67 -1.04 -28.60
CA ALA A 191 11.99 -0.92 -29.89
C ALA A 191 12.95 -0.52 -31.03
N VAL A 192 13.94 0.32 -30.76
CA VAL A 192 14.97 0.71 -31.73
C VAL A 192 15.90 -0.47 -32.02
N GLU A 193 16.34 -1.19 -30.98
CA GLU A 193 17.15 -2.41 -31.13
C GLU A 193 16.42 -3.49 -31.95
N HIS A 194 15.13 -3.70 -31.70
CA HIS A 194 14.31 -4.61 -32.51
C HIS A 194 14.17 -4.15 -33.97
N SER A 195 14.06 -2.84 -34.20
CA SER A 195 14.01 -2.26 -35.55
C SER A 195 15.33 -2.47 -36.30
N ARG A 196 16.47 -2.34 -35.62
CA ARG A 196 17.80 -2.67 -36.16
C ARG A 196 17.88 -4.13 -36.60
N GLN A 197 17.52 -5.06 -35.70
CA GLN A 197 17.53 -6.50 -35.99
C GLN A 197 16.62 -6.86 -37.17
N SER A 198 15.44 -6.24 -37.25
CA SER A 198 14.49 -6.43 -38.35
C SER A 198 15.06 -5.94 -39.69
N LEU A 199 15.76 -4.80 -39.68
CA LEU A 199 16.43 -4.26 -40.86
C LEU A 199 17.60 -5.15 -41.32
N ASP A 200 18.39 -5.67 -40.38
CA ASP A 200 19.47 -6.61 -40.67
C ASP A 200 18.93 -7.91 -41.29
N GLY A 201 17.79 -8.40 -40.78
CA GLY A 201 17.05 -9.52 -41.35
C GLY A 201 16.56 -9.25 -42.78
N LEU A 202 15.99 -8.06 -43.04
CA LEU A 202 15.58 -7.63 -44.37
C LEU A 202 16.78 -7.56 -45.34
N ASN A 203 17.91 -6.99 -44.88
CA ASN A 203 19.14 -6.89 -45.68
C ASN A 203 19.69 -8.27 -46.04
N ALA A 204 19.73 -9.20 -45.08
CA ALA A 204 20.14 -10.59 -45.32
C ALA A 204 19.20 -11.31 -46.31
N GLY A 205 17.88 -11.11 -46.15
CA GLY A 205 16.87 -11.65 -47.06
C GLY A 205 16.98 -11.10 -48.48
N LEU A 206 17.23 -9.79 -48.63
CA LEU A 206 17.47 -9.16 -49.94
C LEU A 206 18.72 -9.72 -50.61
N LYS A 207 19.85 -9.82 -49.88
CA LYS A 207 21.08 -10.42 -50.42
C LYS A 207 20.84 -11.86 -50.89
N ALA A 208 20.21 -12.68 -50.05
CA ALA A 208 19.87 -14.06 -50.41
C ALA A 208 18.95 -14.12 -51.65
N HIS A 209 17.96 -13.23 -51.76
CA HIS A 209 17.06 -13.17 -52.92
C HIS A 209 17.80 -12.87 -54.23
N PHE A 210 18.75 -11.93 -54.21
CA PHE A 210 19.55 -11.60 -55.39
C PHE A 210 20.66 -12.63 -55.68
N ASP A 211 21.20 -13.29 -54.66
CA ASP A 211 22.23 -14.33 -54.82
C ASP A 211 21.66 -15.68 -55.32
N SER A 212 20.36 -15.94 -55.11
CA SER A 212 19.64 -17.13 -55.59
C SER A 212 19.42 -17.17 -57.10
N GLY A 213 19.93 -16.19 -57.86
CA GLY A 213 19.62 -15.92 -59.26
C GLY A 213 20.10 -16.94 -60.31
N HIS A 214 20.56 -18.13 -59.93
CA HIS A 214 21.11 -19.13 -60.86
C HIS A 214 20.06 -19.81 -61.76
N GLN A 215 18.76 -19.57 -61.51
CA GLN A 215 17.63 -20.14 -62.26
C GLN A 215 16.84 -19.10 -63.07
N ILE A 216 17.27 -17.84 -63.09
CA ILE A 216 16.50 -16.73 -63.69
C ILE A 216 17.09 -16.37 -65.07
N PRO A 217 16.25 -16.19 -66.12
CA PRO A 217 16.70 -15.74 -67.44
C PRO A 217 17.48 -14.40 -67.39
N ALA A 218 18.53 -14.28 -68.21
CA ALA A 218 19.46 -13.14 -68.20
C ALA A 218 18.79 -11.75 -68.39
N GLU A 219 17.69 -11.67 -69.15
CA GLU A 219 16.91 -10.44 -69.33
C GLU A 219 16.24 -9.96 -68.03
N ILE A 220 15.72 -10.88 -67.23
CA ILE A 220 15.09 -10.57 -65.93
C ILE A 220 16.17 -10.23 -64.90
N GLN A 221 17.33 -10.89 -64.97
CA GLN A 221 18.48 -10.62 -64.12
C GLN A 221 19.01 -9.18 -64.27
N SER A 222 19.08 -8.68 -65.51
CA SER A 222 19.45 -7.29 -65.83
C SER A 222 18.49 -6.27 -65.19
N GLN A 223 17.18 -6.52 -65.28
CA GLN A 223 16.17 -5.65 -64.65
C GLN A 223 16.27 -5.70 -63.11
N MET A 224 16.48 -6.88 -62.54
CA MET A 224 16.62 -7.08 -61.09
C MET A 224 17.83 -6.36 -60.48
N LEU A 225 18.95 -6.26 -61.19
CA LEU A 225 20.15 -5.54 -60.72
C LEU A 225 19.89 -4.05 -60.48
N SER A 226 19.10 -3.41 -61.34
CA SER A 226 18.73 -1.99 -61.14
C SER A 226 17.87 -1.75 -59.90
N PHE A 227 17.08 -2.75 -59.50
CA PHE A 227 16.31 -2.72 -58.25
C PHE A 227 17.18 -3.07 -57.04
N ARG A 228 18.13 -4.00 -57.19
CA ARG A 228 19.10 -4.35 -56.14
C ARG A 228 19.82 -3.11 -55.62
N ASP A 229 20.42 -2.32 -56.51
CA ASP A 229 21.18 -1.13 -56.10
C ASP A 229 20.30 -0.10 -55.37
N ARG A 230 19.04 0.03 -55.79
CA ARG A 230 18.06 0.91 -55.13
C ARG A 230 17.65 0.38 -53.75
N TYR A 231 17.36 -0.91 -53.63
CA TYR A 231 17.03 -1.54 -52.35
C TYR A 231 18.22 -1.49 -51.39
N GLU A 232 19.44 -1.76 -51.85
CA GLU A 232 20.65 -1.65 -51.03
C GLU A 232 20.88 -0.21 -50.55
N ALA A 233 20.65 0.79 -51.41
CA ALA A 233 20.74 2.20 -51.04
C ALA A 233 19.67 2.60 -49.99
N ASP A 234 18.41 2.18 -50.17
CA ASP A 234 17.32 2.50 -49.25
C ASP A 234 17.50 1.80 -47.90
N VAL A 235 17.92 0.53 -47.88
CA VAL A 235 18.24 -0.22 -46.65
C VAL A 235 19.40 0.42 -45.90
N LYS A 236 20.43 0.89 -46.62
CA LYS A 236 21.55 1.60 -46.02
C LYS A 236 21.11 2.92 -45.38
N SER A 237 20.30 3.71 -46.09
CA SER A 237 19.71 4.97 -45.57
C SER A 237 18.87 4.74 -44.31
N LEU A 238 18.04 3.68 -44.30
CA LEU A 238 17.29 3.28 -43.11
C LEU A 238 18.22 2.89 -41.96
N GLY A 239 19.31 2.17 -42.26
CA GLY A 239 20.32 1.78 -41.27
C GLY A 239 21.06 2.96 -40.65
N GLU A 240 21.37 3.98 -41.45
CA GLU A 240 21.95 5.25 -40.99
C GLU A 240 20.97 6.02 -40.09
N THR A 241 19.68 6.04 -40.46
CA THR A 241 18.63 6.70 -39.65
C THR A 241 18.45 6.03 -38.30
N ILE A 242 18.42 4.68 -38.26
CA ILE A 242 18.38 3.92 -37.01
C ILE A 242 19.64 4.20 -36.18
N GLY A 243 20.83 4.26 -36.79
CA GLY A 243 22.09 4.55 -36.09
C GLY A 243 22.15 5.95 -35.48
N SER A 244 21.64 6.95 -36.21
CA SER A 244 21.48 8.30 -35.67
C SER A 244 20.51 8.33 -34.48
N THR A 245 19.45 7.54 -34.54
CA THR A 245 18.45 7.43 -33.46
C THR A 245 19.05 6.76 -32.22
N GLU A 246 19.81 5.66 -32.38
CA GLU A 246 20.55 4.99 -31.29
C GLU A 246 21.52 5.96 -30.62
N SER A 247 22.28 6.73 -31.40
CA SER A 247 23.23 7.72 -30.87
C SER A 247 22.53 8.81 -30.05
N LYS A 248 21.37 9.31 -30.51
CA LYS A 248 20.57 10.30 -29.76
C LYS A 248 19.97 9.71 -28.48
N LEU A 249 19.54 8.45 -28.51
CA LEU A 249 19.06 7.76 -27.31
C LEU A 249 20.17 7.61 -26.27
N GLN A 250 21.41 7.37 -26.69
CA GLN A 250 22.54 7.29 -25.77
C GLN A 250 22.84 8.63 -25.09
N VAL A 251 22.79 9.74 -25.83
CA VAL A 251 22.90 11.10 -25.24
C VAL A 251 21.75 11.36 -24.27
N PHE A 252 20.54 10.92 -24.59
CA PHE A 252 19.41 11.03 -23.67
C PHE A 252 19.59 10.17 -22.41
N ALA A 253 20.20 9.00 -22.51
CA ALA A 253 20.53 8.15 -21.37
C ALA A 253 21.55 8.83 -20.43
N GLU A 254 22.53 9.53 -20.97
CA GLU A 254 23.48 10.33 -20.18
C GLU A 254 22.76 11.43 -19.40
N LEU A 255 21.86 12.17 -20.06
CA LEU A 255 21.02 13.20 -19.43
C LEU A 255 20.11 12.62 -18.33
N LEU A 256 19.51 11.45 -18.57
CA LEU A 256 18.70 10.75 -17.56
C LEU A 256 19.51 10.39 -16.32
N ASN A 257 20.75 9.92 -16.50
CA ASN A 257 21.64 9.58 -15.41
C ASN A 257 22.12 10.82 -14.65
N GLU A 258 22.39 11.92 -15.35
CA GLU A 258 22.71 13.22 -14.74
C GLU A 258 21.53 13.77 -13.94
N TYR A 259 20.31 13.72 -14.49
CA TYR A 259 19.10 14.12 -13.78
C TYR A 259 18.89 13.26 -12.52
N ARG A 260 19.05 11.94 -12.65
CA ARG A 260 18.95 11.00 -11.53
C ARG A 260 19.95 11.32 -10.42
N SER A 261 21.22 11.53 -10.76
CA SER A 261 22.27 11.81 -9.77
C SER A 261 22.08 13.18 -9.09
N THR A 262 21.59 14.17 -9.84
CA THR A 262 21.35 15.53 -9.33
C THR A 262 20.13 15.59 -8.43
N VAL A 263 19.03 14.94 -8.80
CA VAL A 263 17.75 14.99 -8.06
C VAL A 263 17.73 14.05 -6.86
N LEU A 264 18.37 12.89 -6.96
CA LEU A 264 18.41 11.88 -5.87
C LEU A 264 19.72 11.90 -5.06
N GLY A 265 20.63 12.86 -5.32
CA GLY A 265 21.98 12.93 -4.71
C GLY A 265 22.00 12.84 -3.18
N GLU A 266 23.17 12.43 -2.65
CA GLU A 266 23.59 11.97 -1.29
C GLU A 266 22.95 12.59 -0.02
N SER A 267 21.65 12.81 -0.02
CA SER A 267 20.92 13.34 1.12
C SER A 267 20.40 12.17 1.96
N SER A 268 21.37 11.49 2.58
CA SER A 268 21.25 10.77 3.86
C SER A 268 20.92 11.78 4.97
N GLY A 269 19.82 12.51 4.81
CA GLY A 269 19.33 13.45 5.79
C GLY A 269 18.50 12.69 6.79
N ASP A 270 19.17 12.16 7.81
CA ASP A 270 18.62 11.59 9.05
C ASP A 270 17.96 12.71 9.92
N GLY A 271 17.16 13.55 9.27
CA GLY A 271 16.49 14.69 9.87
C GLY A 271 15.06 14.34 10.15
N THR A 272 14.66 14.42 11.42
CA THR A 272 13.26 14.42 11.86
C THR A 272 12.43 15.32 10.95
N ILE A 273 11.53 14.73 10.16
CA ILE A 273 10.71 15.47 9.21
C ILE A 273 9.72 16.31 10.03
N ALA A 274 9.87 17.62 9.96
CA ALA A 274 8.95 18.55 10.61
C ALA A 274 7.52 18.38 10.05
N PHE A 275 6.54 18.31 10.95
CA PHE A 275 5.13 18.12 10.60
C PHE A 275 4.38 19.44 10.69
N GLY A 276 4.22 20.13 9.56
CA GLY A 276 3.60 21.44 9.50
C GLY A 276 4.36 22.47 10.34
N LYS A 277 3.74 22.94 11.43
CA LYS A 277 4.33 23.87 12.40
C LYS A 277 5.00 23.16 13.60
N HIS A 278 4.91 21.84 13.66
CA HIS A 278 5.38 21.02 14.77
C HIS A 278 6.72 20.36 14.42
N GLU A 279 7.52 20.07 15.45
CA GLU A 279 8.82 19.39 15.30
C GLU A 279 8.69 17.99 14.68
N SER A 280 7.58 17.29 14.98
CA SER A 280 7.26 15.97 14.46
C SER A 280 5.76 15.67 14.59
N LEU A 281 5.28 14.63 13.90
CA LEU A 281 3.92 14.12 14.09
C LEU A 281 3.67 13.73 15.56
N THR A 282 4.64 13.06 16.20
CA THR A 282 4.53 12.66 17.60
C THR A 282 4.33 13.87 18.52
N SER A 283 5.07 14.96 18.29
CA SER A 283 4.90 16.21 19.06
C SER A 283 3.49 16.79 18.91
N PHE A 284 2.95 16.79 17.69
CA PHE A 284 1.57 17.21 17.42
C PHE A 284 0.55 16.31 18.15
N LEU A 285 0.69 14.98 18.06
CA LEU A 285 -0.24 14.04 18.67
C LEU A 285 -0.22 14.11 20.21
N ARG A 286 0.94 14.30 20.82
CA ARG A 286 1.07 14.49 22.29
C ARG A 286 0.31 15.71 22.81
N GLN A 287 0.15 16.75 21.99
CA GLN A 287 -0.65 17.92 22.38
C GLN A 287 -2.16 17.60 22.44
N LEU A 288 -2.61 16.59 21.70
CA LEU A 288 -4.02 16.16 21.63
C LEU A 288 -4.40 15.10 22.68
N GLU A 289 -3.42 14.41 23.24
CA GLU A 289 -3.60 13.35 24.25
C GLU A 289 -4.44 13.78 25.47
N PRO A 290 -4.29 15.01 26.03
CA PRO A 290 -5.13 15.47 27.15
C PRO A 290 -6.61 15.67 26.77
N VAL A 291 -6.90 15.88 25.49
CA VAL A 291 -8.26 16.11 24.98
C VAL A 291 -8.96 14.78 24.70
N TRP A 292 -8.21 13.80 24.18
CA TRP A 292 -8.73 12.47 23.89
C TRP A 292 -7.68 11.39 24.17
N ASN A 293 -7.99 10.51 25.13
CA ASN A 293 -7.14 9.40 25.56
C ASN A 293 -7.01 8.25 24.55
N GLY A 294 -7.61 8.36 23.36
CA GLY A 294 -7.44 7.43 22.25
C GLY A 294 -6.35 7.84 21.26
N ILE A 295 -5.63 8.95 21.51
CA ILE A 295 -4.51 9.33 20.65
C ILE A 295 -3.33 8.40 20.90
N ALA A 296 -2.88 7.71 19.85
CA ALA A 296 -1.63 6.96 19.85
C ALA A 296 -0.54 7.78 19.15
N ALA A 297 0.52 8.14 19.87
CA ALA A 297 1.60 9.00 19.35
C ALA A 297 2.84 8.21 18.89
N SER A 298 2.84 6.89 19.06
CA SER A 298 3.93 5.98 18.71
C SER A 298 3.41 4.60 18.28
N GLU A 299 4.28 3.75 17.71
CA GLU A 299 3.93 2.35 17.43
C GLU A 299 3.50 1.62 18.70
N SER A 300 4.28 1.69 19.78
CA SER A 300 3.99 0.97 21.03
C SER A 300 2.60 1.29 21.58
N GLU A 301 2.26 2.59 21.67
CA GLU A 301 0.95 3.02 22.16
C GLU A 301 -0.20 2.57 21.25
N ALA A 302 0.02 2.60 19.93
CA ALA A 302 -0.96 2.10 18.99
C ALA A 302 -1.18 0.58 19.17
N LEU A 303 -0.11 -0.18 19.38
CA LEU A 303 -0.21 -1.62 19.64
C LEU A 303 -0.89 -1.91 20.99
N GLU A 304 -0.64 -1.13 22.03
CA GLU A 304 -1.34 -1.24 23.33
C GLU A 304 -2.85 -1.06 23.18
N HIS A 305 -3.28 -0.02 22.46
CA HIS A 305 -4.70 0.17 22.15
C HIS A 305 -5.25 -0.99 21.31
N ALA A 306 -4.51 -1.47 20.31
CA ALA A 306 -4.91 -2.60 19.49
C ALA A 306 -5.15 -3.85 20.37
N ILE A 307 -4.19 -4.20 21.22
CA ILE A 307 -4.26 -5.33 22.17
C ILE A 307 -5.49 -5.20 23.06
N TYR A 308 -5.72 -4.02 23.65
CA TYR A 308 -6.86 -3.75 24.51
C TYR A 308 -8.19 -4.06 23.81
N TYR A 309 -8.39 -3.55 22.60
CA TYR A 309 -9.62 -3.76 21.85
C TYR A 309 -9.76 -5.18 21.33
N TYR A 310 -8.67 -5.81 20.86
CA TYR A 310 -8.69 -7.21 20.46
C TYR A 310 -9.04 -8.14 21.62
N LYS A 311 -8.51 -7.91 22.83
CA LYS A 311 -8.86 -8.70 24.03
C LYS A 311 -10.33 -8.56 24.40
N LYS A 312 -10.88 -7.34 24.34
CA LYS A 312 -12.30 -7.11 24.58
C LYS A 312 -13.17 -7.77 23.51
N ALA A 313 -12.80 -7.67 22.24
CA ALA A 313 -13.49 -8.34 21.14
C ALA A 313 -13.47 -9.87 21.32
N TYR A 314 -12.30 -10.42 21.66
CA TYR A 314 -12.07 -11.84 21.91
C TYR A 314 -12.92 -12.36 23.08
N ALA A 315 -12.99 -11.61 24.18
CA ALA A 315 -13.82 -11.98 25.34
C ALA A 315 -15.32 -11.86 25.08
N SER A 316 -15.75 -10.88 24.27
CA SER A 316 -17.16 -10.65 23.97
C SER A 316 -17.79 -11.73 23.08
N GLY A 317 -16.99 -12.36 22.21
CA GLY A 317 -17.45 -13.36 21.23
C GLY A 317 -18.44 -12.86 20.17
N LYS A 318 -18.81 -11.58 20.18
CA LYS A 318 -19.79 -11.00 19.23
C LYS A 318 -19.19 -10.74 17.86
N ASP A 319 -17.96 -10.23 17.84
CA ASP A 319 -17.30 -9.77 16.62
C ASP A 319 -16.34 -10.83 16.03
N ILE A 320 -15.96 -11.84 16.83
CA ILE A 320 -14.97 -12.87 16.45
C ILE A 320 -15.65 -14.24 16.55
N ALA A 321 -15.89 -14.88 15.40
CA ALA A 321 -16.52 -16.20 15.36
C ALA A 321 -15.57 -17.29 15.89
N ALA A 322 -16.16 -18.29 16.55
CA ALA A 322 -15.41 -19.46 17.03
C ALA A 322 -14.75 -20.23 15.86
N GLY A 323 -13.56 -20.76 16.10
CA GLY A 323 -12.77 -21.50 15.10
C GLY A 323 -11.60 -20.68 14.55
N PRO A 324 -11.38 -20.60 13.21
CA PRO A 324 -10.15 -20.03 12.64
C PRO A 324 -9.93 -18.56 13.00
N GLN A 325 -11.02 -17.76 13.05
CA GLN A 325 -10.93 -16.34 13.39
C GLN A 325 -10.51 -16.11 14.84
N GLN A 326 -11.04 -16.92 15.77
CA GLN A 326 -10.65 -16.90 17.16
C GLN A 326 -9.18 -17.30 17.34
N ILE A 327 -8.71 -18.33 16.63
CA ILE A 327 -7.30 -18.76 16.66
C ILE A 327 -6.40 -17.64 16.13
N GLN A 328 -6.78 -17.00 15.01
CA GLN A 328 -6.02 -15.88 14.44
C GLN A 328 -5.98 -14.66 15.38
N ALA A 329 -7.11 -14.32 16.01
CA ALA A 329 -7.16 -13.22 16.97
C ALA A 329 -6.30 -13.50 18.22
N GLY A 330 -6.34 -14.74 18.75
CA GLY A 330 -5.51 -15.15 19.88
C GLY A 330 -4.01 -15.10 19.54
N TYR A 331 -3.63 -15.52 18.33
CA TYR A 331 -2.24 -15.37 17.84
C TYR A 331 -1.84 -13.89 17.77
N LEU A 332 -2.70 -13.06 17.18
CA LEU A 332 -2.41 -11.64 17.00
C LEU A 332 -2.23 -10.94 18.36
N ILE A 333 -3.09 -11.19 19.34
CA ILE A 333 -2.92 -10.67 20.70
C ILE A 333 -1.55 -11.08 21.26
N ALA A 334 -1.18 -12.36 21.15
CA ALA A 334 0.11 -12.85 21.64
C ALA A 334 1.31 -12.14 20.99
N GLU A 335 1.28 -12.00 19.67
CA GLU A 335 2.35 -11.41 18.90
C GLU A 335 2.49 -9.91 19.17
N LEU A 336 1.37 -9.19 19.30
CA LEU A 336 1.38 -7.78 19.67
C LEU A 336 1.91 -7.58 21.10
N SER A 337 1.46 -8.40 22.07
CA SER A 337 1.97 -8.36 23.45
C SER A 337 3.49 -8.60 23.49
N ARG A 338 4.01 -9.54 22.69
CA ARG A 338 5.45 -9.79 22.57
C ARG A 338 6.20 -8.56 22.05
N ARG A 339 5.64 -7.84 21.08
CA ARG A 339 6.27 -6.67 20.47
C ARG A 339 6.39 -5.49 21.42
N ILE A 340 5.40 -5.28 22.29
CA ILE A 340 5.45 -4.25 23.33
C ILE A 340 6.28 -4.68 24.56
N GLY A 341 6.82 -5.91 24.56
CA GLY A 341 7.66 -6.43 25.65
C GLY A 341 6.90 -7.17 26.76
N ASP A 342 5.58 -7.34 26.67
CA ASP A 342 4.80 -8.15 27.60
C ASP A 342 4.89 -9.64 27.25
N TYR A 343 6.04 -10.23 27.60
CA TYR A 343 6.33 -11.62 27.28
C TYR A 343 5.49 -12.63 28.06
N ASP A 344 4.99 -12.27 29.25
CA ASP A 344 4.17 -13.13 30.09
C ASP A 344 2.78 -13.29 29.49
N GLU A 345 2.15 -12.18 29.10
CA GLU A 345 0.87 -12.22 28.41
C GLU A 345 1.00 -12.92 27.06
N ALA A 346 2.03 -12.60 26.29
CA ALA A 346 2.32 -13.26 25.02
C ALA A 346 2.38 -14.79 25.19
N ARG A 347 3.08 -15.28 26.22
CA ARG A 347 3.18 -16.72 26.51
C ARG A 347 1.81 -17.36 26.78
N GLN A 348 0.94 -16.70 27.55
CA GLN A 348 -0.40 -17.22 27.86
C GLN A 348 -1.24 -17.35 26.59
N PHE A 349 -1.26 -16.32 25.75
CA PHE A 349 -2.02 -16.33 24.51
C PHE A 349 -1.43 -17.27 23.46
N PHE A 350 -0.10 -17.38 23.31
CA PHE A 350 0.51 -18.39 22.44
C PHE A 350 0.11 -19.81 22.85
N THR A 351 0.16 -20.12 24.16
CA THR A 351 -0.22 -21.44 24.67
C THR A 351 -1.69 -21.75 24.40
N THR A 352 -2.56 -20.75 24.62
CA THR A 352 -4.01 -20.88 24.41
C THR A 352 -4.33 -21.08 22.92
N THR A 353 -3.71 -20.28 22.05
CA THR A 353 -3.83 -20.39 20.59
C THR A 353 -3.34 -21.73 20.07
N ILE A 354 -2.22 -22.26 20.60
CA ILE A 354 -1.70 -23.57 20.20
C ILE A 354 -2.69 -24.68 20.54
N LYS A 355 -3.24 -24.68 21.77
CA LYS A 355 -4.24 -25.66 22.19
C LYS A 355 -5.52 -25.58 21.34
N ALA A 356 -6.07 -24.38 21.18
CA ALA A 356 -7.28 -24.15 20.39
C ALA A 356 -7.08 -24.53 18.90
N GLY A 357 -5.90 -24.24 18.34
CA GLY A 357 -5.53 -24.62 16.98
C GLY A 357 -5.45 -26.13 16.79
N GLN A 358 -4.79 -26.84 17.72
CA GLN A 358 -4.70 -28.30 17.69
C GLN A 358 -6.07 -28.97 17.79
N GLU A 359 -6.92 -28.49 18.70
CA GLU A 359 -8.28 -29.00 18.89
C GLU A 359 -9.13 -28.78 17.64
N PHE A 360 -9.10 -27.57 17.07
CA PHE A 360 -9.84 -27.26 15.86
C PHE A 360 -9.41 -28.12 14.67
N ILE A 361 -8.11 -28.33 14.49
CA ILE A 361 -7.56 -29.21 13.45
C ILE A 361 -7.99 -30.66 13.67
N TYR A 362 -7.99 -31.13 14.92
CA TYR A 362 -8.42 -32.48 15.26
C TYR A 362 -9.90 -32.71 14.93
N GLN A 363 -10.78 -31.78 15.34
CA GLN A 363 -12.23 -31.85 15.08
C GLN A 363 -12.56 -31.79 13.58
N ASN A 364 -11.76 -31.04 12.79
CA ASN A 364 -11.99 -30.83 11.36
C ASN A 364 -10.99 -31.60 10.47
N ARG A 365 -10.44 -32.73 10.94
CA ARG A 365 -9.41 -33.52 10.25
C ARG A 365 -9.74 -33.93 8.80
N ARG A 366 -11.02 -34.02 8.47
CA ARG A 366 -11.51 -34.43 7.13
C ARG A 366 -11.68 -33.26 6.16
N ASP A 367 -11.56 -32.00 6.63
CA ASP A 367 -11.72 -30.82 5.80
C ASP A 367 -10.42 -29.99 5.76
N GLN A 368 -9.64 -30.23 4.70
CA GLN A 368 -8.36 -29.56 4.50
C GLN A 368 -8.55 -28.05 4.25
N SER A 369 -9.65 -27.65 3.63
CA SER A 369 -9.93 -26.24 3.32
C SER A 369 -10.17 -25.42 4.59
N ARG A 370 -10.92 -25.99 5.55
CA ARG A 370 -11.21 -25.35 6.85
C ARG A 370 -10.00 -25.31 7.77
N THR A 371 -9.11 -26.29 7.68
CA THR A 371 -7.94 -26.38 8.57
C THR A 371 -6.68 -25.67 8.06
N ALA A 372 -6.63 -25.30 6.77
CA ALA A 372 -5.44 -24.68 6.17
C ALA A 372 -4.99 -23.40 6.89
N LEU A 373 -5.92 -22.48 7.17
CA LEU A 373 -5.61 -21.25 7.91
C LEU A 373 -5.14 -21.57 9.34
N ALA A 374 -5.87 -22.42 10.06
CA ALA A 374 -5.53 -22.81 11.43
C ALA A 374 -4.15 -23.46 11.54
N ARG A 375 -3.75 -24.27 10.54
CA ARG A 375 -2.41 -24.88 10.47
C ARG A 375 -1.31 -23.84 10.32
N LYS A 376 -1.48 -22.89 9.39
CA LYS A 376 -0.51 -21.81 9.18
C LYS A 376 -0.34 -20.94 10.43
N ILE A 377 -1.46 -20.58 11.08
CA ILE A 377 -1.40 -19.81 12.33
C ILE A 377 -0.74 -20.61 13.46
N LEU A 378 -1.00 -21.92 13.54
CA LEU A 378 -0.40 -22.79 14.55
C LEU A 378 1.12 -22.90 14.38
N GLU A 379 1.61 -23.04 13.16
CA GLU A 379 3.05 -23.07 12.85
C GLU A 379 3.72 -21.76 13.30
N LEU A 380 3.15 -20.62 12.94
CA LEU A 380 3.62 -19.30 13.36
C LEU A 380 3.58 -19.13 14.89
N ALA A 381 2.51 -19.59 15.55
CA ALA A 381 2.37 -19.51 17.00
C ALA A 381 3.45 -20.34 17.74
N ILE A 382 3.82 -21.51 17.20
CA ILE A 382 4.87 -22.35 17.78
C ILE A 382 6.24 -21.69 17.60
N GLU A 383 6.53 -21.15 16.41
CA GLU A 383 7.80 -20.49 16.12
C GLU A 383 7.98 -19.23 16.99
N GLN A 384 7.02 -18.31 16.94
CA GLN A 384 7.08 -17.07 17.72
C GLN A 384 6.99 -17.33 19.23
N GLY A 385 6.25 -18.37 19.66
CA GLY A 385 6.23 -18.79 21.05
C GLY A 385 7.60 -19.24 21.57
N ARG A 386 8.42 -19.91 20.74
CA ARG A 386 9.81 -20.27 21.11
C ARG A 386 10.70 -19.04 21.23
N ILE A 387 10.59 -18.10 20.30
CA ILE A 387 11.35 -16.83 20.32
C ILE A 387 10.98 -16.03 21.57
N ASN A 388 9.69 -15.92 21.89
CA ASN A 388 9.21 -15.28 23.12
C ASN A 388 9.82 -15.91 24.37
N MET A 389 9.89 -17.24 24.46
CA MET A 389 10.49 -17.94 25.60
C MET A 389 12.00 -17.74 25.71
N ALA A 390 12.69 -17.47 24.60
CA ALA A 390 14.10 -17.10 24.62
C ALA A 390 14.27 -15.65 25.10
N ALA A 391 13.47 -14.71 24.56
CA ALA A 391 13.48 -13.30 24.96
C ALA A 391 13.14 -13.10 26.44
N ALA A 392 12.13 -13.82 26.96
CA ALA A 392 11.73 -13.78 28.36
C ALA A 392 12.79 -14.36 29.34
N LYS A 393 13.77 -15.11 28.84
CA LYS A 393 14.90 -15.60 29.65
C LYS A 393 16.10 -14.65 29.65
N SER A 394 16.17 -13.76 28.66
CA SER A 394 17.24 -12.77 28.50
C SER A 394 16.90 -11.39 29.07
N ALA A 395 15.61 -11.10 29.22
CA ALA A 395 15.11 -9.97 30.00
C ALA A 395 15.08 -10.34 31.49
#